data_AF-A0A6G2U0H1-F1
#
_entry.id   AF-A0A6G2U0H1-F1
#
_cell.length_a   1.000
_cell.length_b   1.000
_cell.length_c   1.000
_cell.angle_alpha   90.00
_cell.angle_beta   90.00
_cell.angle_gamma   90.00
#
_symmetry.space_group_name_H-M   'P 1'
#
loop_
_entity.id
_entity.type
_entity.pdbx_description
1 polymer ?
#
loop_
_entity_poly.entity_id
_entity_poly.type
_entity_poly.pdbx_seq_one_letter_code
_entity_poly.pdbx_strand_id
1 'polypeptide(L)'
;MSAAGASKAVDWLVSVASDPEACRWEWERNPLGVALLPAGRRWDVMIVEGRLGAPTLDVLAEAAVRPGPVLADFGETRTGFFVPPGTAGRWLGTGVRGAGRGTWIVVPYPGRYTGGVRWLVPPDGTGHLTDPGLLELAMHEAAALAGRRER
;
A
#
# COMPACT_ATOMS: atom_id res chain seq x y z
N MET A 1 0.14 16.22 -5.78
CA MET A 1 0.23 15.42 -7.03
C MET A 1 -0.44 16.20 -8.15
N SER A 2 0.14 16.24 -9.36
CA SER A 2 -0.49 16.89 -10.52
C SER A 2 -1.62 16.02 -11.10
N ALA A 3 -2.53 16.62 -11.87
CA ALA A 3 -3.60 15.88 -12.56
C ALA A 3 -3.05 14.79 -13.49
N ALA A 4 -1.94 15.06 -14.20
CA ALA A 4 -1.27 14.08 -15.05
C ALA A 4 -0.65 12.93 -14.24
N GLY A 5 -0.08 13.23 -13.06
CA GLY A 5 0.41 12.20 -12.14
C GLY A 5 -0.71 11.31 -11.60
N ALA A 6 -1.85 11.91 -11.25
CA ALA A 6 -3.03 11.18 -10.80
C ALA A 6 -3.58 10.25 -11.90
N SER A 7 -3.59 10.68 -13.16
CA SER A 7 -4.03 9.83 -14.27
C SER A 7 -3.16 8.59 -14.43
N LYS A 8 -1.83 8.75 -14.48
CA LYS A 8 -0.87 7.64 -14.59
C LYS A 8 -0.98 6.67 -13.41
N ALA A 9 -1.18 7.20 -12.20
CA ALA A 9 -1.40 6.42 -11.00
C ALA A 9 -2.66 5.55 -11.13
N VAL A 10 -3.78 6.13 -11.58
CA VAL A 10 -5.02 5.38 -11.82
C VAL A 10 -4.85 4.35 -12.93
N ASP A 11 -4.24 4.70 -14.06
CA ASP A 11 -3.98 3.77 -15.18
C ASP A 11 -3.21 2.54 -14.70
N TRP A 12 -2.15 2.76 -13.92
CA TRP A 12 -1.37 1.68 -13.34
C TRP A 12 -2.18 0.84 -12.35
N LEU A 13 -3.01 1.45 -11.50
CA LEU A 13 -3.85 0.72 -10.54
C LEU A 13 -4.91 -0.12 -11.26
N VAL A 14 -5.71 0.44 -12.16
CA VAL A 14 -6.80 -0.29 -12.81
C VAL A 14 -6.32 -1.36 -13.77
N SER A 15 -5.07 -1.30 -14.21
CA SER A 15 -4.46 -2.33 -15.08
C SER A 15 -4.39 -3.73 -14.48
N VAL A 16 -4.61 -3.90 -13.16
CA VAL A 16 -4.75 -5.23 -12.55
C VAL A 16 -6.15 -5.82 -12.70
N ALA A 17 -7.17 -5.01 -12.99
CA ALA A 17 -8.53 -5.48 -13.23
C ALA A 17 -8.62 -6.32 -14.51
N SER A 18 -9.66 -7.15 -14.62
CA SER A 18 -9.96 -7.87 -15.88
C SER A 18 -10.42 -6.91 -16.98
N ASP A 19 -11.10 -5.83 -16.60
CA ASP A 19 -11.54 -4.74 -17.46
C ASP A 19 -11.11 -3.40 -16.84
N PRO A 20 -9.95 -2.86 -17.25
CA PRO A 20 -9.42 -1.62 -16.70
C PRO A 20 -10.29 -0.39 -16.97
N GLU A 21 -10.96 -0.34 -18.13
CA GLU A 21 -11.80 0.81 -18.51
C GLU A 21 -13.08 0.84 -17.69
N ALA A 22 -13.76 -0.29 -17.56
CA ALA A 22 -14.94 -0.40 -16.70
C ALA A 22 -14.59 -0.10 -15.24
N CYS A 23 -13.47 -0.65 -14.73
CA CYS A 23 -13.02 -0.40 -13.36
C CYS A 23 -12.76 1.08 -13.10
N ARG A 24 -12.10 1.79 -14.03
CA ARG A 24 -11.91 3.25 -13.96
C ARG A 24 -13.24 3.98 -13.93
N TRP A 25 -14.13 3.66 -14.85
CA TRP A 25 -15.43 4.34 -14.98
C TRP A 25 -16.29 4.18 -13.72
N GLU A 26 -16.32 2.97 -13.14
CA GLU A 26 -17.02 2.70 -11.89
C GLU A 26 -16.40 3.47 -10.72
N TRP A 27 -15.07 3.48 -10.62
CA TRP A 27 -14.36 4.19 -9.55
C TRP A 27 -14.62 5.70 -9.58
N GLU A 28 -14.60 6.32 -10.76
CA GLU A 28 -14.83 7.75 -10.93
C GLU A 28 -16.26 8.17 -10.50
N ARG A 29 -17.22 7.25 -10.56
CA ARG A 29 -18.63 7.45 -10.19
C ARG A 29 -18.97 6.94 -8.79
N ASN A 30 -18.06 6.22 -8.13
CA ASN A 30 -18.28 5.70 -6.80
C ASN A 30 -18.30 6.85 -5.78
N PRO A 31 -19.42 7.10 -5.07
CA PRO A 31 -19.51 8.18 -4.09
C PRO A 31 -18.54 8.01 -2.91
N LEU A 32 -18.07 6.79 -2.64
CA LEU A 32 -17.06 6.50 -1.62
C LEU A 32 -15.62 6.80 -2.09
N GLY A 33 -15.42 7.03 -3.40
CA GLY A 33 -14.11 7.33 -3.97
C GLY A 33 -13.10 6.18 -3.91
N VAL A 34 -13.56 4.94 -3.76
CA VAL A 34 -12.72 3.73 -3.67
C VAL A 34 -13.03 2.73 -4.79
N ALA A 35 -12.05 1.91 -5.14
CA ALA A 35 -12.21 0.72 -5.97
C ALA A 35 -11.70 -0.52 -5.24
N LEU A 36 -12.25 -1.68 -5.55
CA LEU A 36 -11.67 -2.96 -5.18
C LEU A 36 -10.75 -3.41 -6.32
N LEU A 37 -9.47 -3.67 -6.02
CA LEU A 37 -8.50 -4.13 -7.01
C LEU A 37 -7.87 -5.47 -6.60
N PRO A 38 -7.67 -6.41 -7.54
CA PRO A 38 -7.14 -7.72 -7.22
C PRO A 38 -5.63 -7.65 -6.97
N ALA A 39 -5.18 -8.19 -5.85
CA ALA A 39 -3.76 -8.40 -5.57
C ALA A 39 -3.22 -9.68 -6.25
N GLY A 40 -1.91 -9.88 -6.26
CA GLY A 40 -1.26 -11.06 -6.85
C GLY A 40 -1.11 -11.03 -8.37
N ARG A 41 -1.35 -9.89 -9.01
CA ARG A 41 -1.13 -9.67 -10.45
C ARG A 41 0.11 -8.84 -10.70
N ARG A 42 0.04 -7.53 -10.45
CA ARG A 42 1.19 -6.62 -10.58
C ARG A 42 1.85 -6.29 -9.23
N TRP A 43 1.14 -6.55 -8.14
CA TRP A 43 1.58 -6.27 -6.78
C TRP A 43 0.85 -7.19 -5.81
N ASP A 44 1.52 -7.47 -4.70
CA ASP A 44 0.89 -7.91 -3.46
C ASP A 44 0.84 -6.72 -2.49
N VAL A 45 0.12 -6.86 -1.39
CA VAL A 45 0.15 -5.87 -0.29
C VAL A 45 0.54 -6.56 1.01
N MET A 46 1.58 -6.04 1.66
CA MET A 46 1.94 -6.42 3.03
C MET A 46 1.27 -5.46 3.99
N ILE A 47 0.36 -6.00 4.82
CA ILE A 47 -0.46 -5.21 5.74
C ILE A 47 0.14 -5.37 7.13
N VAL A 48 0.83 -4.33 7.57
CA VAL A 48 1.41 -4.22 8.91
C VAL A 48 0.32 -3.76 9.85
N GLU A 49 0.05 -4.56 10.88
CA GLU A 49 -1.02 -4.29 11.83
C GLU A 49 -0.51 -3.54 13.07
N GLY A 50 -1.42 -2.83 13.72
CA GLY A 50 -1.16 -2.15 14.99
C GLY A 50 -0.17 -0.99 14.86
N ARG A 51 0.60 -0.76 15.91
CA ARG A 51 1.46 0.43 16.07
C ARG A 51 2.73 0.41 15.22
N LEU A 52 3.01 -0.66 14.47
CA LEU A 52 4.26 -0.78 13.70
C LEU A 52 4.17 -0.18 12.30
N GLY A 53 2.96 0.01 11.75
CA GLY A 53 2.79 0.47 10.37
C GLY A 53 3.42 1.84 10.07
N ALA A 54 3.05 2.87 10.83
CA ALA A 54 3.61 4.22 10.65
C ALA A 54 5.12 4.30 11.00
N PRO A 55 5.60 3.75 12.14
CA PRO A 55 7.03 3.73 12.44
C PRO A 55 7.89 3.01 11.40
N THR A 56 7.36 1.96 10.75
CA THR A 56 8.06 1.30 9.64
C THR A 56 8.26 2.25 8.47
N LEU A 57 7.23 3.05 8.14
CA LEU A 57 7.33 4.06 7.10
C LEU A 57 8.32 5.17 7.49
N ASP A 58 8.33 5.58 8.75
CA ASP A 58 9.27 6.57 9.28
C ASP A 58 10.72 6.08 9.16
N VAL A 59 11.01 4.83 9.53
CA VAL A 59 12.35 4.24 9.38
C VAL A 59 12.80 4.22 7.91
N LEU A 60 11.91 3.86 6.97
CA LEU A 60 12.24 3.92 5.54
C LEU A 60 12.56 5.35 5.11
N ALA A 61 11.80 6.33 5.58
CA ALA A 61 12.01 7.74 5.26
C ALA A 61 13.33 8.27 5.85
N GLU A 62 13.65 7.94 7.10
CA GLU A 62 14.91 8.29 7.77
C GLU A 62 16.12 7.69 7.05
N ALA A 63 15.98 6.49 6.47
CA ALA A 63 16.99 5.84 5.65
C ALA A 63 17.04 6.38 4.19
N ALA A 64 16.28 7.42 3.87
CA ALA A 64 16.11 7.98 2.52
C ALA A 64 15.66 6.94 1.46
N VAL A 65 15.01 5.86 1.90
CA VAL A 65 14.41 4.86 1.01
C VAL A 65 13.04 5.38 0.59
N ARG A 66 12.81 5.51 -0.72
CA ARG A 66 11.48 5.81 -1.26
C ARG A 66 10.70 4.50 -1.41
N PRO A 67 9.72 4.19 -0.55
CA PRO A 67 8.87 3.03 -0.76
C PRO A 67 8.02 3.19 -2.03
N GLY A 68 7.41 2.09 -2.46
CA GLY A 68 6.30 2.13 -3.40
C GLY A 68 5.03 2.72 -2.75
N PRO A 69 3.86 2.48 -3.34
CA PRO A 69 2.60 2.94 -2.78
C PRO A 69 2.35 2.39 -1.37
N VAL A 70 1.86 3.26 -0.48
CA VAL A 70 1.53 2.92 0.92
C VAL A 70 0.14 3.44 1.26
N LEU A 71 -0.72 2.55 1.75
CA LEU A 71 -2.06 2.85 2.25
C LEU A 71 -2.10 2.87 3.77
N ALA A 72 -2.99 3.68 4.34
CA ALA A 72 -3.40 3.58 5.73
C ALA A 72 -4.92 3.60 5.85
N ASP A 73 -5.45 2.85 6.82
CA ASP A 73 -6.85 2.95 7.22
C ASP A 73 -7.12 4.18 8.09
N PHE A 74 -8.40 4.56 8.26
CA PHE A 74 -8.80 5.77 8.98
C PHE A 74 -8.48 5.75 10.49
N GLY A 75 -8.07 4.60 11.05
CA GLY A 75 -7.61 4.50 12.45
C GLY A 75 -6.09 4.42 12.60
N GLU A 76 -5.33 4.46 11.49
CA GLU A 76 -3.89 4.18 11.45
C GLU A 76 -3.54 2.85 12.13
N THR A 77 -4.48 1.92 12.12
CA THR A 77 -4.33 0.59 12.73
C THR A 77 -3.75 -0.42 11.74
N ARG A 78 -3.77 -0.07 10.44
CA ARG A 78 -3.21 -0.89 9.37
C ARG A 78 -2.51 -0.02 8.34
N THR A 79 -1.29 -0.41 8.01
CA THR A 79 -0.52 0.20 6.93
C THR A 79 -0.22 -0.86 5.86
N GLY A 80 -0.66 -0.61 4.63
CA GLY A 80 -0.48 -1.53 3.50
C GLY A 80 0.62 -1.06 2.57
N PHE A 81 1.71 -1.82 2.46
CA PHE A 81 2.82 -1.56 1.55
C PHE A 81 2.65 -2.40 0.28
N PHE A 82 2.66 -1.75 -0.88
CA PHE A 82 2.62 -2.43 -2.16
C PHE A 82 4.00 -2.98 -2.48
N VAL A 83 4.10 -4.28 -2.71
CA VAL A 83 5.34 -5.04 -2.92
C VAL A 83 5.23 -5.90 -4.18
N PRO A 84 6.35 -6.41 -4.73
CA PRO A 84 6.32 -7.32 -5.87
C PRO A 84 5.37 -8.53 -5.66
N PRO A 85 4.69 -9.00 -6.73
CA PRO A 85 3.75 -10.11 -6.63
C PRO A 85 4.46 -11.40 -6.23
N GLY A 86 3.80 -12.22 -5.40
CA GLY A 86 4.36 -13.45 -4.83
C GLY A 86 5.06 -13.25 -3.49
N THR A 87 5.30 -12.01 -3.06
CA THR A 87 5.87 -11.70 -1.74
C THR A 87 4.97 -12.22 -0.62
N ALA A 88 3.65 -12.03 -0.72
CA ALA A 88 2.72 -12.43 0.32
C ALA A 88 2.72 -13.95 0.57
N GLY A 89 2.98 -14.76 -0.46
CA GLY A 89 3.06 -16.22 -0.34
C GLY A 89 4.39 -16.74 0.21
N ARG A 90 5.41 -15.89 0.33
CA ARG A 90 6.76 -16.25 0.81
C ARG A 90 7.13 -15.58 2.12
N TRP A 91 6.26 -14.70 2.62
CA TRP A 91 6.50 -13.94 3.83
C TRP A 91 6.43 -14.83 5.07
N LEU A 92 7.47 -14.82 5.89
CA LEU A 92 7.57 -15.64 7.10
C LEU A 92 7.45 -14.83 8.41
N GLY A 93 7.55 -13.50 8.33
CA GLY A 93 7.50 -12.62 9.49
C GLY A 93 6.09 -12.54 10.11
N THR A 94 6.02 -12.53 11.44
CA THR A 94 4.77 -12.38 12.20
C THR A 94 4.30 -10.92 12.26
N GLY A 95 3.03 -10.68 12.61
CA GLY A 95 2.50 -9.32 12.77
C GLY A 95 2.24 -8.58 11.45
N VAL A 96 2.37 -9.29 10.33
CA VAL A 96 2.09 -8.78 8.99
C VAL A 96 1.17 -9.77 8.28
N ARG A 97 0.10 -9.24 7.68
CA ARG A 97 -0.80 -10.02 6.84
C ARG A 97 -0.45 -9.78 5.37
N GLY A 98 -0.08 -10.84 4.65
CA GLY A 98 0.08 -10.79 3.21
C GLY A 98 -1.28 -10.82 2.48
N ALA A 99 -1.42 -10.01 1.44
CA ALA A 99 -2.55 -10.02 0.53
C ALA A 99 -2.03 -10.17 -0.91
N GLY A 100 -2.08 -11.40 -1.41
CA GLY A 100 -1.62 -11.75 -2.76
C GLY A 100 -2.76 -12.30 -3.62
N ARG A 101 -2.45 -13.29 -4.45
CA ARG A 101 -3.42 -13.89 -5.39
C ARG A 101 -4.69 -14.35 -4.68
N GLY A 102 -5.85 -14.01 -5.25
CA GLY A 102 -7.16 -14.36 -4.72
C GLY A 102 -7.71 -13.39 -3.66
N THR A 103 -6.96 -12.33 -3.35
CA THR A 103 -7.40 -11.28 -2.43
C THR A 103 -7.68 -9.97 -3.18
N TRP A 104 -8.49 -9.11 -2.55
CA TRP A 104 -8.86 -7.79 -3.07
C TRP A 104 -8.48 -6.71 -2.06
N ILE A 105 -8.00 -5.57 -2.57
CA ILE A 105 -7.61 -4.42 -1.77
C ILE A 105 -8.56 -3.26 -2.06
N VAL A 106 -9.03 -2.60 -1.01
CA VAL A 106 -9.78 -1.34 -1.11
C VAL A 106 -8.77 -0.23 -1.37
N VAL A 107 -8.87 0.41 -2.52
CA VAL A 107 -7.93 1.43 -2.97
C VAL A 107 -8.66 2.77 -3.11
N PRO A 108 -8.21 3.85 -2.44
CA PRO A 108 -8.76 5.20 -2.61
C PRO A 108 -8.23 5.86 -3.87
N TYR A 109 -9.06 6.70 -4.50
CA TYR A 109 -8.65 7.41 -5.71
C TYR A 109 -7.40 8.28 -5.41
N PRO A 110 -6.30 8.16 -6.18
CA PRO A 110 -5.09 8.93 -5.94
C PRO A 110 -5.35 10.44 -5.93
N GLY A 111 -4.99 11.11 -4.83
CA GLY A 111 -5.14 12.56 -4.68
C GLY A 111 -6.54 13.03 -4.24
N ARG A 112 -7.46 12.11 -3.94
CA ARG A 112 -8.74 12.43 -3.28
C ARG A 112 -8.73 11.92 -1.84
N TYR A 113 -9.32 12.68 -0.94
CA TYR A 113 -9.58 12.21 0.42
C TYR A 113 -10.82 11.32 0.42
N THR A 114 -10.72 10.14 1.05
CA THR A 114 -11.85 9.24 1.29
C THR A 114 -11.96 8.98 2.79
N GLY A 115 -13.17 8.65 3.27
CA GLY A 115 -13.42 8.49 4.71
C GLY A 115 -12.85 7.22 5.34
N GLY A 116 -12.48 6.20 4.56
CA GLY A 116 -12.09 4.87 5.08
C GLY A 116 -10.63 4.50 4.91
N VAL A 117 -9.97 5.00 3.86
CA VAL A 117 -8.59 4.65 3.52
C VAL A 117 -7.92 5.81 2.78
N ARG A 118 -6.61 6.01 2.99
CA ARG A 118 -5.85 7.08 2.34
C ARG A 118 -4.49 6.59 1.88
N TRP A 119 -3.93 7.29 0.90
CA TRP A 119 -2.52 7.15 0.53
C TRP A 119 -1.64 7.89 1.53
N LEU A 120 -0.69 7.19 2.15
CA LEU A 120 0.46 7.82 2.80
C LEU A 120 1.54 8.13 1.77
N VAL A 121 1.74 7.19 0.84
CA VAL A 121 2.59 7.36 -0.35
C VAL A 121 1.74 6.99 -1.56
N PRO A 122 1.35 7.96 -2.41
CA PRO A 122 0.53 7.66 -3.58
C PRO A 122 1.35 6.94 -4.65
N PRO A 123 0.72 6.13 -5.51
CA PRO A 123 1.41 5.60 -6.68
C PRO A 123 1.86 6.69 -7.63
N ASP A 124 3.02 6.50 -8.23
CA ASP A 124 3.58 7.38 -9.25
C ASP A 124 3.18 6.97 -10.69
N GLY A 125 2.54 5.80 -10.82
CA GLY A 125 2.13 5.21 -12.09
C GLY A 125 3.23 4.51 -12.88
N THR A 126 4.46 4.41 -12.34
CA THR A 126 5.59 3.74 -13.01
C THR A 126 5.64 2.24 -12.71
N GLY A 127 4.98 1.82 -11.62
CA GLY A 127 5.10 0.47 -11.10
C GLY A 127 6.26 0.29 -10.13
N HIS A 128 6.82 1.39 -9.60
CA HIS A 128 7.71 1.32 -8.43
C HIS A 128 7.01 0.67 -7.25
N LEU A 129 7.63 -0.34 -6.64
CA LEU A 129 7.12 -1.12 -5.52
C LEU A 129 8.13 -1.10 -4.37
N THR A 130 7.64 -1.31 -3.15
CA THR A 130 8.49 -1.41 -1.97
C THR A 130 9.32 -2.70 -2.04
N ASP A 131 10.64 -2.59 -1.87
CA ASP A 131 11.52 -3.74 -1.77
C ASP A 131 11.18 -4.55 -0.49
N PRO A 132 10.89 -5.86 -0.60
CA PRO A 132 10.50 -6.67 0.55
C PRO A 132 11.58 -6.78 1.63
N GLY A 133 12.86 -6.81 1.26
CA GLY A 133 13.96 -6.90 2.21
C GLY A 133 14.17 -5.61 3.00
N LEU A 134 14.05 -4.46 2.34
CA LEU A 134 14.07 -3.16 3.01
C LEU A 134 12.85 -2.96 3.91
N LEU A 135 11.66 -3.43 3.49
CA LEU A 135 10.47 -3.43 4.32
C LEU A 135 10.68 -4.27 5.59
N GLU A 136 11.22 -5.48 5.44
CA GLU A 136 11.52 -6.36 6.57
C GLU A 136 12.50 -5.72 7.56
N LEU A 137 13.59 -5.15 7.05
CA LEU A 137 14.58 -4.46 7.88
C LEU A 137 13.97 -3.26 8.62
N ALA A 138 13.15 -2.46 7.94
CA ALA A 138 12.49 -1.31 8.54
C ALA A 138 11.50 -1.72 9.64
N MET A 139 10.76 -2.82 9.45
CA MET A 139 9.87 -3.34 10.49
C MET A 139 10.64 -3.83 11.72
N HIS A 140 11.78 -4.51 11.53
CA HIS A 140 12.63 -4.92 12.64
C HIS A 140 13.15 -3.72 13.44
N GLU A 141 13.62 -2.67 12.78
CA GLU A 141 14.07 -1.46 13.48
C GLU A 141 12.91 -0.73 14.17
N ALA A 142 11.75 -0.62 13.52
CA ALA A 142 10.54 -0.04 14.11
C ALA A 142 10.13 -0.79 15.41
N ALA A 143 10.18 -2.12 15.39
CA ALA A 143 9.91 -2.93 16.58
C ALA A 143 10.96 -2.73 17.67
N ALA A 144 12.25 -2.65 17.31
CA ALA A 144 13.32 -2.38 18.26
C ALA A 144 13.18 -0.99 18.91
N LEU A 145 12.79 0.03 18.14
CA LEU A 145 12.49 1.38 18.62
C LEU A 145 11.28 1.40 19.57
N ALA A 146 10.21 0.66 19.25
CA ALA A 146 9.04 0.56 20.11
C ALA A 146 9.38 -0.05 21.47
N GLY A 147 10.12 -1.17 21.49
CA GLY A 147 10.54 -1.82 22.73
C GLY A 147 11.53 -1.00 23.58
N ARG A 148 12.20 0.02 23.01
CA ARG A 148 13.02 0.98 23.77
C ARG A 148 12.18 2.03 24.50
N ARG A 149 10.99 2.37 23.98
CA ARG A 149 10.10 3.39 24.55
C ARG A 149 9.19 2.86 25.66
N GLU A 150 9.02 1.54 25.71
CA GLU A 150 8.22 0.84 26.72
C GLU A 150 9.02 0.47 27.99
N ARG A 151 10.33 0.75 28.00
CA ARG A 151 11.22 0.59 29.16
C ARG A 151 11.48 1.93 29.83
#